data_AF-A0A8D3CWE7-F1
#
_entry.id   AF-A0A8D3CWE7-F1
#
_cell.length_a   1.000
_cell.length_b   1.000
_cell.length_c   1.000
_cell.angle_alpha   90.00
_cell.angle_beta   90.00
_cell.angle_gamma   90.00
#
_symmetry.space_group_name_H-M   'P 1'
#
loop_
_entity.id
_entity.type
_entity.pdbx_description
1 polymer ?
#
loop_
_entity_poly.entity_id
_entity_poly.type
_entity_poly.pdbx_seq_one_letter_code
_entity_poly.pdbx_strand_id
1 'polypeptide(L)'
;MSTRGEFRPKAETPAESGSSQCTATVCTFLHVVFCFSSRLIKVKTILRFKKRWIRWKTLNYNWLSFFFLGGQHGNVQPFSDEDASIETLSHCSSFSDTASVADDGGEASEDTAQEDFQYKLKGFIDSTVDKSAKTRQGALDGLKTAMATRILYEFISERRMTITDSIERCLKKGKGEEQRAAASLACLLCIQLGSGIESEEVLKTLKPVFKNILADGSASIQARQAVATSLGLCTLVAEDDILDVHATMECFENLFTRSCARGDGTCPSVSPQTSQLYTNALLSWALLLTICTASQIKDILRKYLPKLPRLLESEDVNMRIAAGETIALLFELARDMDTDFEFDGWDELCDKLNALATDCNKHRAKTDKRKQRSVFRDVLKGVEEGDFQSETIRFGTERMTIDSWVRKRTYDAFREFVGSGMNYHLQANEFIRDVFELGPPMLVDSATMKAMKIPRFERHLHNSAAFKARTKARSKFRDKRVDVGEF
;
A
#
# COMPACT_ATOMS: atom_id res chain seq x y z
N MET A 1 56.04 44.37 48.24
CA MET A 1 56.25 44.64 49.68
C MET A 1 55.01 44.17 50.44
N SER A 2 55.20 43.35 51.49
CA SER A 2 54.29 42.97 52.60
C SER A 2 52.88 42.44 52.27
N THR A 3 52.50 41.16 52.42
CA THR A 3 52.39 40.22 53.59
C THR A 3 51.30 40.49 54.64
N ARG A 4 50.53 39.42 54.92
CA ARG A 4 49.69 39.08 56.11
C ARG A 4 48.30 39.74 56.18
N GLY A 5 47.22 39.09 56.62
CA GLY A 5 47.02 37.76 57.19
C GLY A 5 45.62 37.66 57.83
N GLU A 6 45.07 36.44 57.81
CA GLU A 6 44.11 35.83 58.75
C GLU A 6 42.74 36.49 59.07
N PHE A 7 41.66 35.71 58.92
CA PHE A 7 40.77 35.31 60.04
C PHE A 7 39.75 34.26 59.57
N ARG A 8 39.66 33.14 60.30
CA ARG A 8 38.58 32.13 60.27
C ARG A 8 38.03 32.01 61.70
N PRO A 9 36.73 31.70 61.85
CA PRO A 9 36.32 30.56 62.69
C PRO A 9 35.32 29.65 61.93
N LYS A 10 35.47 28.32 61.96
CA LYS A 10 34.75 27.32 62.80
C LYS A 10 33.27 27.64 63.05
N ALA A 11 32.31 26.73 63.06
CA ALA A 11 32.05 25.39 62.50
C ALA A 11 30.71 25.01 63.14
N GLU A 12 29.66 24.67 62.37
CA GLU A 12 28.51 23.91 62.88
C GLU A 12 27.74 23.29 61.71
N THR A 13 27.84 21.97 61.58
CA THR A 13 26.91 21.10 60.86
C THR A 13 25.75 20.74 61.79
N PRO A 14 24.54 20.55 61.26
CA PRO A 14 24.09 19.16 61.15
C PRO A 14 23.52 18.82 59.76
N ALA A 15 23.67 17.55 59.43
CA ALA A 15 23.14 16.89 58.25
C ALA A 15 21.65 16.56 58.41
N GLU A 16 20.90 16.60 57.32
CA GLU A 16 19.80 15.69 56.90
C GLU A 16 19.18 16.31 55.61
N SER A 17 19.58 15.85 54.43
CA SER A 17 18.95 14.76 53.65
C SER A 17 17.60 15.13 53.02
N GLY A 18 17.58 15.21 51.69
CA GLY A 18 16.43 14.81 50.87
C GLY A 18 15.54 15.92 50.32
N SER A 19 15.94 16.59 49.23
CA SER A 19 14.96 17.30 48.37
C SER A 19 15.37 17.61 46.93
N SER A 20 16.53 17.16 46.44
CA SER A 20 16.95 17.41 45.03
C SER A 20 16.92 16.18 44.11
N GLN A 21 16.50 15.02 44.61
CA GLN A 21 16.33 13.80 43.78
C GLN A 21 14.90 13.62 43.25
N CYS A 22 13.87 14.21 43.86
CA CYS A 22 12.48 13.95 43.45
C CYS A 22 12.07 14.63 42.13
N THR A 23 12.62 15.78 41.76
CA THR A 23 12.27 16.46 40.50
C THR A 23 12.98 15.86 39.28
N ALA A 24 14.24 15.42 39.43
CA ALA A 24 14.98 14.75 38.36
C ALA A 24 14.42 13.35 38.07
N THR A 25 14.02 12.60 39.11
CA THR A 25 13.44 11.26 38.96
C THR A 25 12.03 11.29 38.37
N VAL A 26 11.19 12.28 38.70
CA VAL A 26 9.84 12.40 38.12
C VAL A 26 9.88 12.84 36.65
N CYS A 27 10.81 13.73 36.25
CA CYS A 27 11.02 14.07 34.84
C CYS A 27 11.60 12.91 34.02
N THR A 28 12.52 12.11 34.58
CA THR A 28 12.98 10.89 33.89
C THR A 28 11.92 9.80 33.86
N PHE A 29 11.05 9.68 34.86
CA PHE A 29 9.94 8.71 34.83
C PHE A 29 8.87 9.06 33.81
N LEU A 30 8.50 10.34 33.66
CA LEU A 30 7.54 10.78 32.63
C LEU A 30 8.12 10.67 31.21
N HIS A 31 9.40 10.97 31.01
CA HIS A 31 10.07 10.78 29.72
C HIS A 31 10.26 9.30 29.37
N VAL A 32 10.49 8.43 30.36
CA VAL A 32 10.57 6.97 30.19
C VAL A 32 9.19 6.37 29.94
N VAL A 33 8.12 6.84 30.60
CA VAL A 33 6.74 6.34 30.39
C VAL A 33 6.19 6.79 29.03
N PHE A 34 6.48 8.01 28.56
CA PHE A 34 6.08 8.49 27.24
C PHE A 34 6.93 7.83 26.12
N CYS A 35 8.23 7.64 26.32
CA CYS A 35 9.07 6.82 25.42
C CYS A 35 8.66 5.33 25.42
N PHE A 36 8.15 4.79 26.54
CA PHE A 36 7.64 3.42 26.59
C PHE A 36 6.31 3.27 25.85
N SER A 37 5.42 4.27 25.90
CA SER A 37 4.13 4.24 25.20
C SER A 37 4.29 4.29 23.68
N SER A 38 5.15 5.18 23.16
CA SER A 38 5.42 5.29 21.72
C SER A 38 6.34 4.17 21.18
N ARG A 39 7.19 3.57 22.03
CA ARG A 39 7.91 2.31 21.70
C ARG A 39 7.00 1.08 21.73
N LEU A 40 5.90 1.08 22.48
CA LEU A 40 4.96 -0.05 22.56
C LEU A 40 4.12 -0.24 21.30
N ILE A 41 3.96 0.79 20.47
CA ILE A 41 3.14 0.74 19.24
C ILE A 41 3.98 0.25 18.04
N LYS A 42 5.23 0.74 17.88
CA LYS A 42 6.10 0.34 16.75
C LYS A 42 6.93 -0.93 16.98
N VAL A 43 7.22 -1.32 18.22
CA VAL A 43 7.82 -2.65 18.52
C VAL A 43 6.79 -3.77 18.31
N LYS A 44 5.48 -3.48 18.32
CA LYS A 44 4.46 -4.51 18.07
C LYS A 44 4.44 -4.97 16.61
N THR A 45 4.62 -4.12 15.61
CA THR A 45 4.48 -4.57 14.21
C THR A 45 5.66 -5.44 13.77
N ILE A 46 6.90 -5.00 13.99
CA ILE A 46 8.11 -5.73 13.54
C ILE A 46 8.43 -6.93 14.45
N LEU A 47 8.20 -6.84 15.77
CA LEU A 47 8.46 -7.94 16.69
C LEU A 47 7.30 -8.97 16.75
N ARG A 48 6.08 -8.64 16.30
CA ARG A 48 4.99 -9.62 16.10
C ARG A 48 5.25 -10.53 14.90
N PHE A 49 5.78 -10.01 13.79
CA PHE A 49 6.19 -10.85 12.65
C PHE A 49 7.30 -11.84 13.05
N LYS A 50 8.32 -11.41 13.80
CA LYS A 50 9.44 -12.28 14.24
C LYS A 50 9.09 -13.25 15.40
N LYS A 51 8.30 -12.85 16.41
CA LYS A 51 7.94 -13.74 17.54
C LYS A 51 6.81 -14.74 17.23
N ARG A 52 5.89 -14.41 16.31
CA ARG A 52 4.78 -15.30 15.95
C ARG A 52 5.25 -16.42 15.02
N TRP A 53 6.22 -16.17 14.15
CA TRP A 53 6.88 -17.19 13.32
C TRP A 53 7.69 -18.22 14.13
N ILE A 54 8.45 -17.77 15.15
CA ILE A 54 9.16 -18.68 16.07
C ILE A 54 8.17 -19.54 16.88
N ARG A 55 7.04 -18.97 17.32
CA ARG A 55 5.96 -19.70 18.01
C ARG A 55 5.16 -20.63 17.08
N TRP A 56 5.08 -20.30 15.79
CA TRP A 56 4.44 -21.12 14.75
C TRP A 56 5.24 -22.39 14.44
N LYS A 57 6.58 -22.30 14.35
CA LYS A 57 7.44 -23.51 14.23
C LYS A 57 7.28 -24.50 15.38
N THR A 58 6.93 -24.04 16.58
CA THR A 58 6.74 -24.92 17.76
C THR A 58 5.33 -25.51 17.86
N LEU A 59 4.33 -24.92 17.19
CA LEU A 59 2.93 -25.36 17.25
C LEU A 59 2.51 -26.22 16.04
N ASN A 60 3.14 -26.06 14.88
CA ASN A 60 2.72 -26.73 13.64
C ASN A 60 3.20 -28.18 13.45
N TYR A 61 3.87 -28.76 14.45
CA TYR A 61 4.06 -30.22 14.50
C TYR A 61 2.81 -30.97 15.00
N ASN A 62 1.76 -30.28 15.48
CA ASN A 62 0.59 -30.89 16.13
C ASN A 62 -0.78 -30.57 15.49
N TRP A 63 -0.85 -29.92 14.31
CA TRP A 63 -2.12 -29.44 13.72
C TRP A 63 -2.41 -29.99 12.32
N LEU A 64 -1.78 -31.10 11.93
CA LEU A 64 -1.92 -31.75 10.62
C LEU A 64 -2.96 -32.89 10.60
N SER A 65 -3.96 -32.83 11.48
CA SER A 65 -5.00 -33.85 11.54
C SER A 65 -6.30 -33.23 12.02
N PHE A 66 -7.14 -32.71 11.12
CA PHE A 66 -8.61 -32.81 11.14
C PHE A 66 -9.21 -32.06 9.93
N PHE A 67 -10.18 -32.70 9.28
CA PHE A 67 -10.66 -32.55 7.89
C PHE A 67 -11.66 -31.40 7.60
N PHE A 68 -11.72 -31.03 6.30
CA PHE A 68 -12.84 -30.69 5.37
C PHE A 68 -14.23 -30.23 5.86
N LEU A 69 -14.81 -29.22 5.17
CA LEU A 69 -16.06 -29.32 4.36
C LEU A 69 -16.54 -27.96 3.73
N GLY A 70 -16.69 -27.94 2.40
CA GLY A 70 -17.80 -27.34 1.59
C GLY A 70 -18.02 -25.82 1.48
N GLY A 71 -18.00 -25.28 0.24
CA GLY A 71 -18.44 -23.90 -0.03
C GLY A 71 -18.53 -23.48 -1.52
N GLN A 72 -19.66 -23.80 -2.17
CA GLN A 72 -20.04 -23.45 -3.55
C GLN A 72 -19.80 -21.98 -3.93
N HIS A 73 -19.21 -21.74 -5.11
CA HIS A 73 -19.20 -20.44 -5.81
C HIS A 73 -19.65 -20.59 -7.26
N GLY A 74 -20.72 -19.87 -7.62
CA GLY A 74 -21.26 -19.79 -8.97
C GLY A 74 -20.35 -19.00 -9.92
N ASN A 75 -20.19 -19.54 -11.13
CA ASN A 75 -19.36 -19.04 -12.21
C ASN A 75 -20.00 -17.80 -12.88
N VAL A 76 -19.23 -16.75 -13.14
CA VAL A 76 -19.65 -15.58 -13.93
C VAL A 76 -18.70 -15.40 -15.11
N GLN A 77 -19.25 -15.46 -16.32
CA GLN A 77 -18.54 -15.20 -17.57
C GLN A 77 -18.25 -13.70 -17.80
N PRO A 78 -17.24 -13.38 -18.63
CA PRO A 78 -16.60 -12.08 -18.64
C PRO A 78 -17.39 -11.08 -19.50
N PHE A 79 -17.66 -9.90 -18.95
CA PHE A 79 -18.03 -8.73 -19.74
C PHE A 79 -16.83 -7.80 -19.85
N SER A 80 -16.49 -7.51 -21.10
CA SER A 80 -15.59 -6.45 -21.53
C SER A 80 -16.11 -5.09 -21.06
N ASP A 81 -15.23 -4.23 -20.57
CA ASP A 81 -15.40 -2.78 -20.78
C ASP A 81 -14.07 -2.04 -20.69
N GLU A 82 -13.82 -1.29 -21.77
CA GLU A 82 -13.05 -0.06 -21.77
C GLU A 82 -13.87 1.05 -21.09
N ASP A 83 -13.12 2.06 -20.65
CA ASP A 83 -13.53 3.41 -20.29
C ASP A 83 -13.77 3.72 -18.81
N ALA A 84 -12.94 4.67 -18.35
CA ALA A 84 -12.82 5.11 -16.98
C ALA A 84 -13.80 6.24 -16.70
N SER A 85 -14.78 5.99 -15.83
CA SER A 85 -15.64 7.04 -15.29
C SER A 85 -15.36 7.26 -13.79
N ILE A 86 -15.04 8.52 -13.48
CA ILE A 86 -14.86 9.04 -12.11
C ILE A 86 -16.24 9.33 -11.52
N GLU A 87 -16.66 8.50 -10.57
CA GLU A 87 -17.83 8.77 -9.73
C GLU A 87 -17.48 8.82 -8.24
N THR A 88 -17.38 10.05 -7.75
CA THR A 88 -17.61 10.42 -6.35
C THR A 88 -19.03 10.04 -5.94
N LEU A 89 -19.15 9.44 -4.74
CA LEU A 89 -20.36 9.12 -3.95
C LEU A 89 -20.95 7.71 -4.13
N SER A 90 -20.73 6.87 -3.11
CA SER A 90 -21.73 5.98 -2.49
C SER A 90 -22.67 5.24 -3.46
N HIS A 91 -22.17 4.20 -4.13
CA HIS A 91 -23.01 3.20 -4.78
C HIS A 91 -23.40 2.09 -3.80
N CYS A 92 -24.68 2.06 -3.43
CA CYS A 92 -25.31 0.88 -2.84
C CYS A 92 -25.72 -0.04 -3.99
N SER A 93 -24.98 -1.11 -4.23
CA SER A 93 -25.35 -2.14 -5.20
C SER A 93 -26.66 -2.79 -4.77
N SER A 94 -27.73 -2.54 -5.53
CA SER A 94 -29.04 -3.11 -5.33
C SER A 94 -29.03 -4.56 -5.84
N PHE A 95 -29.15 -5.51 -4.91
CA PHE A 95 -29.29 -6.93 -5.22
C PHE A 95 -30.70 -7.15 -5.81
N SER A 96 -30.79 -7.45 -7.11
CA SER A 96 -32.04 -7.89 -7.74
C SER A 96 -32.11 -9.41 -7.68
N ASP A 97 -33.12 -9.91 -6.96
CA ASP A 97 -33.50 -11.33 -6.92
C ASP A 97 -33.98 -11.79 -8.31
N THR A 98 -33.33 -12.79 -8.89
CA THR A 98 -33.89 -13.59 -9.98
C THR A 98 -34.44 -14.89 -9.42
N ALA A 99 -35.71 -15.14 -9.72
CA ALA A 99 -36.48 -16.28 -9.25
C ALA A 99 -35.87 -17.61 -9.69
N SER A 100 -35.99 -18.60 -8.82
CA SER A 100 -35.58 -19.98 -8.99
C SER A 100 -36.26 -20.64 -10.20
N VAL A 101 -35.44 -21.18 -11.10
CA VAL A 101 -35.86 -22.22 -12.05
C VAL A 101 -35.05 -23.47 -11.67
N ALA A 102 -35.77 -24.54 -11.37
CA ALA A 102 -35.19 -25.86 -11.20
C ALA A 102 -34.75 -26.38 -12.58
N ASP A 103 -33.52 -26.88 -12.70
CA ASP A 103 -33.20 -27.84 -13.75
C ASP A 103 -32.11 -28.79 -13.29
N ASP A 104 -32.32 -30.03 -13.71
CA ASP A 104 -31.62 -31.27 -13.43
C ASP A 104 -30.36 -31.39 -14.31
N GLY A 105 -29.32 -32.07 -13.83
CA GLY A 105 -28.23 -32.52 -14.72
C GLY A 105 -26.80 -32.24 -14.26
N GLY A 106 -26.17 -33.25 -13.65
CA GLY A 106 -24.73 -33.50 -13.72
C GLY A 106 -23.84 -32.69 -12.78
N GLU A 107 -23.81 -33.09 -11.50
CA GLU A 107 -22.76 -32.67 -10.57
C GLU A 107 -21.40 -33.23 -11.03
N ALA A 108 -20.69 -32.48 -11.88
CA ALA A 108 -19.23 -32.55 -11.83
C ALA A 108 -18.85 -32.09 -10.41
N SER A 109 -18.31 -33.01 -9.60
CA SER A 109 -17.96 -32.71 -8.21
C SER A 109 -17.02 -31.49 -8.15
N GLU A 110 -17.16 -30.66 -7.11
CA GLU A 110 -16.27 -29.49 -6.89
C GLU A 110 -14.78 -29.89 -6.93
N ASP A 111 -14.49 -31.12 -6.50
CA ASP A 111 -13.16 -31.73 -6.56
C ASP A 111 -12.65 -31.89 -8.01
N THR A 112 -13.50 -32.33 -8.94
CA THR A 112 -13.13 -32.49 -10.36
C THR A 112 -12.77 -31.14 -10.99
N ALA A 113 -13.56 -30.09 -10.69
CA ALA A 113 -13.31 -28.75 -11.20
C ALA A 113 -12.01 -28.13 -10.63
N GLN A 114 -11.68 -28.45 -9.38
CA GLN A 114 -10.43 -28.05 -8.75
C GLN A 114 -9.22 -28.76 -9.36
N GLU A 115 -9.33 -30.06 -9.64
CA GLU A 115 -8.29 -30.84 -10.32
C GLU A 115 -8.04 -30.35 -11.75
N ASP A 116 -9.11 -30.13 -12.53
CA ASP A 116 -9.01 -29.57 -13.89
C ASP A 116 -8.32 -28.21 -13.89
N PHE A 117 -8.63 -27.37 -12.90
CA PHE A 117 -7.98 -26.08 -12.73
C PHE A 117 -6.49 -26.22 -12.42
N GLN A 118 -6.10 -27.12 -11.51
CA GLN A 118 -4.69 -27.37 -11.23
C GLN A 118 -3.95 -27.96 -12.44
N TYR A 119 -4.60 -28.84 -13.20
CA TYR A 119 -4.05 -29.39 -14.44
C TYR A 119 -3.76 -28.27 -15.45
N LYS A 120 -4.69 -27.32 -15.60
CA LYS A 120 -4.50 -26.12 -16.44
C LYS A 120 -3.33 -25.26 -15.95
N LEU A 121 -3.17 -25.07 -14.64
CA LEU A 121 -2.02 -24.32 -14.09
C LEU A 121 -0.68 -25.01 -14.36
N LYS A 122 -0.61 -26.34 -14.25
CA LYS A 122 0.58 -27.12 -14.63
C LYS A 122 0.91 -26.91 -16.11
N GLY A 123 -0.10 -26.96 -16.98
CA GLY A 123 0.06 -26.68 -18.41
C GLY A 123 0.60 -25.27 -18.70
N PHE A 124 0.20 -24.27 -17.91
CA PHE A 124 0.81 -22.94 -18.01
C PHE A 124 2.27 -22.93 -17.57
N ILE A 125 2.62 -23.58 -16.45
CA ILE A 125 4.03 -23.69 -16.02
C ILE A 125 4.88 -24.33 -17.11
N ASP A 126 4.44 -25.44 -17.71
CA ASP A 126 5.17 -26.10 -18.80
C ASP A 126 5.30 -25.18 -20.04
N SER A 127 4.26 -24.41 -20.33
CA SER A 127 4.25 -23.47 -21.46
C SER A 127 5.19 -22.26 -21.26
N THR A 128 5.66 -21.99 -20.03
CA THR A 128 6.64 -20.90 -19.78
C THR A 128 8.01 -21.17 -20.39
N VAL A 129 8.30 -22.41 -20.83
CA VAL A 129 9.57 -22.76 -21.46
C VAL A 129 9.44 -23.03 -22.96
N ASP A 130 8.25 -22.75 -23.53
CA ASP A 130 7.97 -22.97 -24.93
C ASP A 130 8.86 -22.14 -25.87
N LYS A 131 9.10 -22.65 -27.08
CA LYS A 131 9.92 -21.97 -28.10
C LYS A 131 9.28 -20.64 -28.54
N SER A 132 7.96 -20.58 -28.59
CA SER A 132 7.20 -19.39 -28.99
C SER A 132 7.09 -18.38 -27.84
N ALA A 133 7.56 -17.14 -28.08
CA ALA A 133 7.43 -16.05 -27.14
C ALA A 133 5.96 -15.72 -26.79
N LYS A 134 5.06 -15.83 -27.78
CA LYS A 134 3.63 -15.59 -27.57
C LYS A 134 3.01 -16.65 -26.65
N THR A 135 3.44 -17.91 -26.77
CA THR A 135 2.98 -19.00 -25.89
C THR A 135 3.46 -18.77 -24.47
N ARG A 136 4.74 -18.42 -24.29
CA ARG A 136 5.29 -18.07 -22.96
C ARG A 136 4.57 -16.88 -22.33
N GLN A 137 4.30 -15.82 -23.11
CA GLN A 137 3.54 -14.67 -22.62
C GLN A 137 2.13 -15.08 -22.16
N GLY A 138 1.40 -15.83 -22.98
CA GLY A 138 0.05 -16.30 -22.62
C GLY A 138 0.05 -17.18 -21.36
N ALA A 139 1.09 -17.98 -21.17
CA ALA A 139 1.28 -18.78 -19.96
C ALA A 139 1.51 -17.91 -18.71
N LEU A 140 2.39 -16.90 -18.81
CA LEU A 140 2.64 -15.95 -17.72
C LEU A 140 1.37 -15.19 -17.34
N ASP A 141 0.59 -14.72 -18.32
CA ASP A 141 -0.67 -14.02 -18.07
C ASP A 141 -1.76 -14.94 -17.49
N GLY A 142 -1.79 -16.21 -17.90
CA GLY A 142 -2.64 -17.24 -17.30
C GLY A 142 -2.32 -17.46 -15.82
N LEU A 143 -1.04 -17.58 -15.48
CA LEU A 143 -0.58 -17.71 -14.09
C LEU A 143 -0.89 -16.45 -13.27
N LYS A 144 -0.63 -15.25 -13.81
CA LYS A 144 -0.98 -13.99 -13.15
C LYS A 144 -2.46 -13.91 -12.83
N THR A 145 -3.31 -14.19 -13.81
CA THR A 145 -4.77 -14.14 -13.62
C THR A 145 -5.22 -15.10 -12.53
N ALA A 146 -4.67 -16.31 -12.51
CA ALA A 146 -4.97 -17.30 -11.48
C ALA A 146 -4.53 -16.83 -10.09
N MET A 147 -3.29 -16.35 -9.94
CA MET A 147 -2.75 -15.89 -8.65
C MET A 147 -3.35 -14.55 -8.18
N ALA A 148 -3.91 -13.74 -9.07
CA ALA A 148 -4.57 -12.50 -8.72
C ALA A 148 -6.01 -12.74 -8.23
N THR A 149 -6.67 -13.79 -8.72
CA THR A 149 -8.10 -14.04 -8.47
C THR A 149 -8.37 -15.16 -7.46
N ARG A 150 -7.37 -15.98 -7.13
CA ARG A 150 -7.48 -17.12 -6.21
C ARG A 150 -6.27 -17.20 -5.29
N ILE A 151 -6.45 -17.79 -4.12
CA ILE A 151 -5.35 -18.09 -3.19
C ILE A 151 -4.89 -19.52 -3.48
N LEU A 152 -3.63 -19.67 -3.84
CA LEU A 152 -3.07 -20.89 -4.43
C LEU A 152 -1.81 -21.36 -3.69
N TYR A 153 -1.68 -21.02 -2.41
CA TYR A 153 -0.48 -21.27 -1.61
C TYR A 153 0.03 -22.71 -1.72
N GLU A 154 -0.82 -23.72 -1.46
CA GLU A 154 -0.44 -25.14 -1.53
C GLU A 154 0.12 -25.54 -2.91
N PHE A 155 -0.55 -25.11 -3.99
CA PHE A 155 -0.11 -25.39 -5.35
C PHE A 155 1.23 -24.72 -5.67
N ILE A 156 1.43 -23.51 -5.17
CA ILE A 156 2.60 -22.66 -5.45
C ILE A 156 3.82 -23.09 -4.62
N SER A 157 3.66 -23.37 -3.32
CA SER A 157 4.77 -23.69 -2.41
C SER A 157 5.60 -24.87 -2.92
N GLU A 158 4.94 -25.92 -3.43
CA GLU A 158 5.58 -27.09 -4.06
C GLU A 158 6.36 -26.77 -5.35
N ARG A 159 5.98 -25.71 -6.06
CA ARG A 159 6.46 -25.37 -7.42
C ARG A 159 7.22 -24.06 -7.48
N ARG A 160 7.43 -23.39 -6.34
CA ARG A 160 7.97 -22.03 -6.27
C ARG A 160 9.32 -21.88 -6.98
N MET A 161 10.20 -22.89 -6.87
CA MET A 161 11.51 -22.88 -7.52
C MET A 161 11.37 -22.90 -9.05
N THR A 162 10.53 -23.80 -9.58
CA THR A 162 10.26 -23.88 -11.02
C THR A 162 9.62 -22.61 -11.57
N ILE A 163 8.64 -22.05 -10.84
CA ILE A 163 7.99 -20.79 -11.23
C ILE A 163 9.02 -19.64 -11.22
N THR A 164 9.87 -19.58 -10.20
CA THR A 164 10.94 -18.58 -10.08
C THR A 164 11.94 -18.68 -11.22
N ASP A 165 12.40 -19.89 -11.57
CA ASP A 165 13.32 -20.12 -12.70
C ASP A 165 12.68 -19.70 -14.04
N SER A 166 11.39 -19.97 -14.21
CA SER A 166 10.64 -19.53 -15.39
C SER A 166 10.54 -18.01 -15.46
N ILE A 167 10.23 -17.33 -14.35
CA ILE A 167 10.21 -15.87 -14.27
C ILE A 167 11.59 -15.30 -14.59
N GLU A 168 12.64 -15.81 -13.94
CA GLU A 168 14.02 -15.35 -14.11
C GLU A 168 14.46 -15.46 -15.57
N ARG A 169 14.15 -16.59 -16.22
CA ARG A 169 14.43 -16.82 -17.64
C ARG A 169 13.69 -15.83 -18.54
N CYS A 170 12.40 -15.61 -18.30
CA CYS A 170 11.59 -14.68 -19.09
C CYS A 170 12.07 -13.23 -18.91
N LEU A 171 12.55 -12.86 -17.72
CA LEU A 171 13.17 -11.55 -17.48
C LEU A 171 14.51 -11.40 -18.21
N LYS A 172 15.39 -12.42 -18.16
CA LYS A 172 16.72 -12.38 -18.77
C LYS A 172 16.70 -12.49 -20.30
N LYS A 173 15.83 -13.34 -20.85
CA LYS A 173 15.83 -13.72 -22.28
C LYS A 173 14.61 -13.22 -23.04
N GLY A 174 13.50 -12.94 -22.36
CA GLY A 174 12.28 -12.42 -22.96
C GLY A 174 12.42 -10.95 -23.36
N LYS A 175 11.39 -10.43 -24.03
CA LYS A 175 11.34 -9.02 -24.47
C LYS A 175 9.94 -8.44 -24.32
N GLY A 176 9.85 -7.13 -24.13
CA GLY A 176 8.60 -6.38 -24.20
C GLY A 176 7.54 -6.89 -23.21
N GLU A 177 6.40 -7.34 -23.74
CA GLU A 177 5.27 -7.85 -22.96
C GLU A 177 5.64 -9.05 -22.07
N GLU A 178 6.53 -9.93 -22.54
CA GLU A 178 6.96 -11.12 -21.80
C GLU A 178 7.69 -10.74 -20.50
N GLN A 179 8.60 -9.76 -20.57
CA GLN A 179 9.32 -9.26 -19.38
C GLN A 179 8.37 -8.57 -18.41
N ARG A 180 7.39 -7.82 -18.91
CA ARG A 180 6.36 -7.19 -18.07
C ARG A 180 5.51 -8.23 -17.37
N ALA A 181 5.03 -9.25 -18.08
CA ALA A 181 4.26 -10.33 -17.49
C ALA A 181 5.07 -11.10 -16.45
N ALA A 182 6.35 -11.38 -16.72
CA ALA A 182 7.23 -12.05 -15.76
C ALA A 182 7.45 -11.21 -14.48
N ALA A 183 7.68 -9.90 -14.61
CA ALA A 183 7.85 -9.00 -13.47
C ALA A 183 6.57 -8.95 -12.60
N SER A 184 5.40 -8.81 -13.22
CA SER A 184 4.12 -8.84 -12.49
C SER A 184 3.84 -10.20 -11.84
N LEU A 185 4.23 -11.31 -12.48
CA LEU A 185 4.06 -12.65 -11.90
C LEU A 185 4.92 -12.82 -10.65
N ALA A 186 6.13 -12.25 -10.61
CA ALA A 186 6.97 -12.25 -9.41
C ALA A 186 6.27 -11.60 -8.21
N CYS A 187 5.56 -10.50 -8.43
CA CYS A 187 4.80 -9.82 -7.38
C CYS A 187 3.69 -10.71 -6.83
N LEU A 188 2.92 -11.33 -7.71
CA LEU A 188 1.83 -12.22 -7.32
C LEU A 188 2.35 -13.48 -6.62
N LEU A 189 3.49 -14.01 -7.06
CA LEU A 189 4.18 -15.11 -6.38
C LEU A 189 4.55 -14.72 -4.95
N CYS A 190 5.18 -13.57 -4.74
CA CYS A 190 5.50 -13.07 -3.41
C CYS A 190 4.25 -12.82 -2.55
N ILE A 191 3.18 -12.24 -3.12
CA ILE A 191 1.91 -12.02 -2.40
C ILE A 191 1.26 -13.33 -1.96
N GLN A 192 1.36 -14.38 -2.77
CA GLN A 192 0.81 -15.70 -2.47
C GLN A 192 1.59 -16.43 -1.38
N LEU A 193 2.92 -16.35 -1.43
CA LEU A 193 3.81 -16.94 -0.42
C LEU A 193 3.80 -16.16 0.90
N GLY A 194 3.53 -14.85 0.84
CA GLY A 194 3.57 -13.95 1.99
C GLY A 194 5.00 -13.68 2.47
N SER A 195 5.14 -13.10 3.66
CA SER A 195 6.45 -12.84 4.27
C SER A 195 7.06 -14.12 4.85
N GLY A 196 8.28 -14.46 4.43
CA GLY A 196 9.05 -15.56 5.01
C GLY A 196 10.11 -16.12 4.06
N ILE A 197 10.77 -17.19 4.50
CA ILE A 197 11.91 -17.79 3.78
C ILE A 197 11.58 -18.11 2.32
N GLU A 198 10.36 -18.59 2.03
CA GLU A 198 9.98 -18.95 0.67
C GLU A 198 9.98 -17.74 -0.28
N SER A 199 9.45 -16.59 0.14
CA SER A 199 9.46 -15.38 -0.67
C SER A 199 10.82 -14.69 -0.67
N GLU A 200 11.58 -14.78 0.43
CA GLU A 200 12.98 -14.34 0.50
C GLU A 200 13.85 -15.07 -0.55
N GLU A 201 13.70 -16.39 -0.71
CA GLU A 201 14.40 -17.18 -1.74
C GLU A 201 14.05 -16.73 -3.16
N VAL A 202 12.77 -16.45 -3.41
CA VAL A 202 12.28 -15.90 -4.69
C VAL A 202 12.95 -14.54 -4.95
N LEU A 203 12.88 -13.62 -3.98
CA LEU A 203 13.44 -12.28 -4.13
C LEU A 203 14.96 -12.33 -4.29
N LYS A 204 15.67 -13.18 -3.54
CA LYS A 204 17.12 -13.33 -3.65
C LYS A 204 17.56 -13.71 -5.07
N THR A 205 16.76 -14.53 -5.76
CA THR A 205 17.01 -14.93 -7.15
C THR A 205 16.67 -13.81 -8.13
N LEU A 206 15.53 -13.14 -7.96
CA LEU A 206 15.01 -12.17 -8.93
C LEU A 206 15.55 -10.74 -8.74
N LYS A 207 15.89 -10.33 -7.52
CA LYS A 207 16.36 -8.97 -7.17
C LYS A 207 17.57 -8.53 -7.98
N PRO A 208 18.63 -9.34 -8.19
CA PRO A 208 19.75 -8.94 -9.05
C PRO A 208 19.32 -8.71 -10.50
N VAL A 209 18.42 -9.54 -11.04
CA VAL A 209 17.89 -9.38 -12.40
C VAL A 209 17.08 -8.09 -12.52
N PHE A 210 16.23 -7.81 -11.53
CA PHE A 210 15.49 -6.56 -11.44
C PHE A 210 16.42 -5.35 -11.39
N LYS A 211 17.40 -5.33 -10.49
CA LYS A 211 18.36 -4.21 -10.39
C LYS A 211 19.13 -4.01 -11.70
N ASN A 212 19.54 -5.09 -12.36
CA ASN A 212 20.24 -5.01 -13.65
C ASN A 212 19.37 -4.41 -14.75
N ILE A 213 18.14 -4.90 -14.94
CA ILE A 213 17.21 -4.36 -15.94
C ILE A 213 16.91 -2.89 -15.63
N LEU A 214 16.66 -2.55 -14.36
CA LEU A 214 16.31 -1.20 -13.94
C LEU A 214 17.43 -0.19 -14.23
N ALA A 215 18.68 -0.57 -13.98
CA ALA A 215 19.87 0.24 -14.19
C ALA A 215 20.31 0.32 -15.66
N ASP A 216 20.02 -0.68 -16.48
CA ASP A 216 20.40 -0.74 -17.88
C ASP A 216 19.62 0.28 -18.72
N GLY A 217 20.31 1.34 -19.16
CA GLY A 217 19.74 2.38 -20.03
C GLY A 217 19.35 1.89 -21.43
N SER A 218 19.89 0.74 -21.87
CA SER A 218 19.59 0.12 -23.17
C SER A 218 18.41 -0.86 -23.12
N ALA A 219 17.99 -1.27 -21.91
CA ALA A 219 16.83 -2.13 -21.74
C ALA A 219 15.53 -1.42 -22.16
N SER A 220 14.55 -2.21 -22.60
CA SER A 220 13.22 -1.71 -22.97
C SER A 220 12.62 -0.86 -21.85
N ILE A 221 12.12 0.32 -22.20
CA ILE A 221 11.51 1.23 -21.22
C ILE A 221 10.32 0.58 -20.51
N GLN A 222 9.54 -0.25 -21.22
CA GLN A 222 8.41 -0.99 -20.66
C GLN A 222 8.87 -2.04 -19.64
N ALA A 223 9.98 -2.73 -19.90
CA ALA A 223 10.57 -3.68 -18.96
C ALA A 223 11.07 -2.96 -17.71
N ARG A 224 11.76 -1.83 -17.88
CA ARG A 224 12.25 -1.00 -16.77
C ARG A 224 11.11 -0.47 -15.90
N GLN A 225 10.02 0.00 -16.52
CA GLN A 225 8.81 0.46 -15.81
C GLN A 225 8.18 -0.66 -14.98
N ALA A 226 8.04 -1.86 -15.56
CA ALA A 226 7.46 -3.02 -14.88
C ALA A 226 8.34 -3.52 -13.73
N VAL A 227 9.65 -3.54 -13.94
CA VAL A 227 10.62 -3.93 -12.91
C VAL A 227 10.68 -2.89 -11.79
N ALA A 228 10.51 -1.60 -12.09
CA ALA A 228 10.51 -0.55 -11.06
C ALA A 228 9.39 -0.77 -10.03
N THR A 229 8.15 -1.06 -10.48
CA THR A 229 7.03 -1.37 -9.58
C THR A 229 7.21 -2.72 -8.91
N SER A 230 7.64 -3.73 -9.68
CA SER A 230 7.75 -5.10 -9.17
C SER A 230 8.83 -5.28 -8.11
N LEU A 231 9.98 -4.61 -8.29
CA LEU A 231 11.04 -4.59 -7.29
C LEU A 231 10.59 -3.94 -5.99
N GLY A 232 9.81 -2.85 -6.06
CA GLY A 232 9.28 -2.17 -4.88
C GLY A 232 8.35 -3.09 -4.07
N LEU A 233 7.37 -3.71 -4.73
CA LEU A 233 6.43 -4.60 -4.06
C LEU A 233 7.09 -5.88 -3.54
N CYS A 234 7.95 -6.53 -4.34
CA CYS A 234 8.62 -7.74 -3.87
C CYS A 234 9.54 -7.44 -2.68
N THR A 235 10.21 -6.27 -2.66
CA THR A 235 11.02 -5.84 -1.51
C THR A 235 10.14 -5.59 -0.27
N LEU A 236 8.97 -4.95 -0.43
CA LEU A 236 8.02 -4.78 0.68
C LEU A 236 7.61 -6.12 1.31
N VAL A 237 7.34 -7.13 0.48
CA VAL A 237 6.78 -8.42 0.92
C VAL A 237 7.85 -9.35 1.50
N ALA A 238 9.02 -9.40 0.85
CA ALA A 238 9.98 -10.49 1.04
C ALA A 238 11.34 -10.06 1.60
N GLU A 239 11.65 -8.77 1.70
CA GLU A 239 12.93 -8.32 2.26
C GLU A 239 12.84 -8.09 3.77
N ASP A 240 13.67 -8.78 4.56
CA ASP A 240 13.79 -8.60 6.01
C ASP A 240 15.05 -7.81 6.40
N ASP A 241 16.05 -7.69 5.51
CA ASP A 241 17.25 -6.90 5.77
C ASP A 241 17.07 -5.43 5.39
N ILE A 242 17.08 -4.59 6.42
CA ILE A 242 16.92 -3.14 6.35
C ILE A 242 17.98 -2.43 5.48
N LEU A 243 19.21 -2.95 5.42
CA LEU A 243 20.27 -2.40 4.57
C LEU A 243 19.97 -2.68 3.10
N ASP A 244 19.40 -3.85 2.82
CA ASP A 244 19.02 -4.28 1.50
C ASP A 244 17.75 -3.57 0.98
N VAL A 245 16.84 -3.21 1.88
CA VAL A 245 15.73 -2.28 1.61
C VAL A 245 16.30 -0.92 1.20
N HIS A 246 17.22 -0.35 1.99
CA HIS A 246 17.83 0.95 1.70
C HIS A 246 18.60 0.96 0.36
N ALA A 247 19.40 -0.08 0.10
CA ALA A 247 20.10 -0.22 -1.18
C ALA A 247 19.13 -0.32 -2.38
N THR A 248 17.91 -0.80 -2.16
CA THR A 248 16.85 -0.82 -3.18
C THR A 248 16.19 0.55 -3.33
N MET A 249 15.97 1.27 -2.24
CA MET A 249 15.52 2.66 -2.26
C MET A 249 16.50 3.55 -3.03
N GLU A 250 17.80 3.42 -2.82
CA GLU A 250 18.83 4.15 -3.58
C GLU A 250 18.74 3.93 -5.09
N CYS A 251 18.36 2.72 -5.53
CA CYS A 251 18.13 2.44 -6.94
C CYS A 251 16.99 3.29 -7.52
N PHE A 252 15.90 3.47 -6.77
CA PHE A 252 14.78 4.32 -7.17
C PHE A 252 15.12 5.81 -7.09
N GLU A 253 15.83 6.22 -6.04
CA GLU A 253 16.32 7.59 -5.85
C GLU A 253 17.15 8.06 -7.05
N ASN A 254 18.07 7.21 -7.52
CA ASN A 254 18.91 7.48 -8.68
C ASN A 254 18.12 7.63 -10.00
N LEU A 255 16.86 7.19 -10.05
CA LEU A 255 15.98 7.35 -11.19
C LEU A 255 15.14 8.62 -11.08
N PHE A 256 14.29 8.77 -10.06
CA PHE A 256 13.36 9.89 -10.00
C PHE A 256 14.04 11.23 -9.73
N THR A 257 15.24 11.24 -9.12
CA THR A 257 15.99 12.50 -8.98
C THR A 257 16.44 13.09 -10.32
N ARG A 258 16.46 12.27 -11.39
CA ARG A 258 16.74 12.74 -12.76
C ARG A 258 15.59 13.54 -13.37
N SER A 259 14.38 13.46 -12.81
CA SER A 259 13.26 14.34 -13.19
C SER A 259 13.20 15.64 -12.42
N CYS A 260 14.02 15.84 -11.39
CA CYS A 260 14.08 17.12 -10.70
C CYS A 260 14.68 18.19 -11.61
N ALA A 261 14.12 19.40 -11.56
CA ALA A 261 14.74 20.57 -12.17
C ALA A 261 16.19 20.72 -11.68
N ARG A 262 17.11 20.99 -12.62
CA ARG A 262 18.52 21.24 -12.31
C ARG A 262 18.64 22.57 -11.57
N GLY A 263 19.77 22.78 -10.89
CA GLY A 263 20.02 24.00 -10.10
C GLY A 263 20.02 25.31 -10.91
N ASP A 264 20.01 25.22 -12.24
CA ASP A 264 19.88 26.33 -13.19
C ASP A 264 18.42 26.64 -13.57
N GLY A 265 17.44 25.96 -12.98
CA GLY A 265 16.01 26.13 -13.26
C GLY A 265 15.55 25.42 -14.54
N THR A 266 16.42 24.70 -15.24
CA THR A 266 16.02 23.94 -16.43
C THR A 266 15.43 22.59 -16.03
N CYS A 267 14.19 22.33 -16.47
CA CYS A 267 13.59 21.00 -16.38
C CYS A 267 14.09 20.14 -17.53
N PRO A 268 14.60 18.92 -17.28
CA PRO A 268 14.95 18.03 -18.36
C PRO A 268 13.69 17.70 -19.18
N SER A 269 13.77 17.85 -20.50
CA SER A 269 12.72 17.35 -21.39
C SER A 269 12.79 15.83 -21.41
N VAL A 270 11.83 15.18 -20.75
CA VAL A 270 11.78 13.73 -20.57
C VAL A 270 10.63 13.17 -21.40
N SER A 271 10.86 12.09 -22.13
CA SER A 271 9.78 11.44 -22.89
C SER A 271 8.67 10.93 -21.94
N PRO A 272 7.41 10.86 -22.37
CA PRO A 272 6.31 10.39 -21.51
C PRO A 272 6.57 9.02 -20.88
N GLN A 273 7.16 8.09 -21.63
CA GLN A 273 7.52 6.75 -21.14
C GLN A 273 8.62 6.81 -20.06
N THR A 274 9.59 7.71 -20.20
CA THR A 274 10.64 7.88 -19.19
C THR A 274 10.09 8.58 -17.94
N SER A 275 9.18 9.54 -18.10
CA SER A 275 8.47 10.16 -16.97
C SER A 275 7.67 9.13 -16.18
N GLN A 276 7.00 8.20 -16.86
CA GLN A 276 6.32 7.08 -16.21
C GLN A 276 7.28 6.15 -15.46
N LEU A 277 8.47 5.87 -16.00
CA LEU A 277 9.50 5.10 -15.26
C LEU A 277 9.89 5.80 -13.95
N TYR A 278 10.13 7.11 -14.01
CA TYR A 278 10.47 7.90 -12.82
C TYR A 278 9.31 7.98 -11.82
N THR A 279 8.08 8.07 -12.32
CA THR A 279 6.87 8.04 -11.50
C THR A 279 6.75 6.70 -10.77
N ASN A 280 6.94 5.59 -11.48
CA ASN A 280 6.93 4.24 -10.89
C ASN A 280 8.04 4.11 -9.83
N ALA A 281 9.25 4.61 -10.10
CA ALA A 281 10.35 4.61 -9.14
C ALA A 281 10.00 5.41 -7.88
N LEU A 282 9.40 6.59 -8.01
CA LEU A 282 8.97 7.41 -6.86
C LEU A 282 7.89 6.71 -6.04
N LEU A 283 6.90 6.10 -6.69
CA LEU A 283 5.82 5.35 -6.03
C LEU A 283 6.33 4.08 -5.33
N SER A 284 7.31 3.39 -5.92
CA SER A 284 8.00 2.25 -5.28
C SER A 284 8.86 2.69 -4.11
N TRP A 285 9.55 3.82 -4.24
CA TRP A 285 10.31 4.41 -3.13
C TRP A 285 9.39 4.81 -1.98
N ALA A 286 8.26 5.47 -2.28
CA ALA A 286 7.23 5.82 -1.31
C ALA A 286 6.61 4.59 -0.65
N LEU A 287 6.46 3.48 -1.37
CA LEU A 287 6.02 2.21 -0.80
C LEU A 287 7.02 1.69 0.24
N LEU A 288 8.33 1.78 -0.01
CA LEU A 288 9.34 1.33 0.95
C LEU A 288 9.50 2.25 2.16
N LEU A 289 9.07 3.52 2.07
CA LEU A 289 8.99 4.40 3.24
C LEU A 289 8.04 3.86 4.31
N THR A 290 7.00 3.11 3.94
CA THR A 290 5.99 2.63 4.90
C THR A 290 6.52 1.59 5.89
N ILE A 291 7.66 0.97 5.57
CA ILE A 291 8.35 -0.01 6.41
C ILE A 291 9.67 0.50 7.01
N CYS A 292 10.02 1.76 6.76
CA CYS A 292 11.23 2.36 7.29
C CYS A 292 11.12 2.64 8.80
N THR A 293 12.24 2.51 9.50
CA THR A 293 12.34 2.87 10.91
C THR A 293 12.38 4.38 11.09
N ALA A 294 12.04 4.84 12.29
CA ALA A 294 12.08 6.25 12.64
C ALA A 294 13.45 6.91 12.33
N SER A 295 14.55 6.24 12.67
CA SER A 295 15.89 6.79 12.41
C SER A 295 16.13 7.04 10.91
N GLN A 296 15.73 6.10 10.06
CA GLN A 296 15.89 6.24 8.60
C GLN A 296 15.00 7.35 8.05
N ILE A 297 13.77 7.46 8.54
CA ILE A 297 12.85 8.53 8.13
C ILE A 297 13.45 9.91 8.44
N LYS A 298 14.12 10.11 9.58
CA LYS A 298 14.81 11.38 9.88
C LYS A 298 15.85 11.75 8.82
N ASP A 299 16.66 10.79 8.41
CA ASP A 299 17.72 11.04 7.42
C ASP A 299 17.13 11.26 6.02
N ILE A 300 16.09 10.50 5.68
CA ILE A 300 15.32 10.67 4.43
C ILE A 300 14.67 12.06 4.36
N LEU A 301 13.99 12.50 5.43
CA LEU A 301 13.34 13.80 5.50
C LEU A 301 14.35 14.92 5.23
N ARG A 302 15.50 14.90 5.94
CA ARG A 302 16.58 15.88 5.74
C ARG A 302 17.12 15.89 4.32
N LYS A 303 17.27 14.72 3.70
CA LYS A 303 17.89 14.56 2.38
C LYS A 303 16.95 14.89 1.21
N TYR A 304 15.66 14.57 1.34
CA TYR A 304 14.71 14.53 0.22
C TYR A 304 13.56 15.51 0.32
N LEU A 305 13.09 15.87 1.51
CA LEU A 305 11.96 16.79 1.64
C LEU A 305 12.23 18.17 0.98
N PRO A 306 13.44 18.75 1.02
CA PRO A 306 13.75 19.98 0.27
C PRO A 306 13.78 19.81 -1.26
N LYS A 307 13.83 18.58 -1.78
CA LYS A 307 13.99 18.29 -3.23
C LYS A 307 12.68 17.88 -3.88
N LEU A 308 11.82 17.16 -3.17
CA LEU A 308 10.55 16.66 -3.69
C LEU A 308 9.59 17.75 -4.21
N PRO A 309 9.51 18.95 -3.62
CA PRO A 309 8.66 20.03 -4.15
C PRO A 309 8.99 20.41 -5.59
N ARG A 310 10.23 20.17 -6.07
CA ARG A 310 10.62 20.42 -7.47
C ARG A 310 9.93 19.47 -8.45
N LEU A 311 9.51 18.29 -8.01
CA LEU A 311 8.77 17.33 -8.85
C LEU A 311 7.32 17.79 -9.10
N LEU A 312 6.80 18.70 -8.27
CA LEU A 312 5.47 19.31 -8.46
C LEU A 312 5.42 20.23 -9.68
N GLU A 313 6.57 20.64 -10.22
CA GLU A 313 6.68 21.48 -11.41
C GLU A 313 6.78 20.66 -12.72
N SER A 314 6.78 19.33 -12.64
CA SER A 314 6.83 18.44 -13.81
C SER A 314 5.69 18.75 -14.79
N GLU A 315 5.92 18.53 -16.10
CA GLU A 315 4.87 18.62 -17.12
C GLU A 315 3.86 17.46 -17.02
N ASP A 316 4.31 16.30 -16.53
CA ASP A 316 3.51 15.08 -16.37
C ASP A 316 2.63 15.15 -15.11
N VAL A 317 1.32 15.00 -15.30
CA VAL A 317 0.33 14.99 -14.22
C VAL A 317 0.51 13.85 -13.23
N ASN A 318 0.92 12.67 -13.70
CA ASN A 318 1.08 11.51 -12.84
C ASN A 318 2.31 11.67 -11.93
N MET A 319 3.41 12.25 -12.46
CA MET A 319 4.57 12.60 -11.65
C MET A 319 4.21 13.63 -10.56
N ARG A 320 3.47 14.69 -10.91
CA ARG A 320 3.02 15.69 -9.91
C ARG A 320 2.17 15.03 -8.82
N ILE A 321 1.19 14.23 -9.21
CA ILE A 321 0.33 13.48 -8.27
C ILE A 321 1.18 12.61 -7.35
N ALA A 322 2.07 11.77 -7.91
CA ALA A 322 2.94 10.89 -7.13
C ALA A 322 3.84 11.67 -6.16
N ALA A 323 4.39 12.81 -6.58
CA ALA A 323 5.17 13.68 -5.73
C ALA A 323 4.35 14.28 -4.58
N GLY A 324 3.14 14.79 -4.86
CA GLY A 324 2.24 15.33 -3.83
C GLY A 324 1.87 14.29 -2.78
N GLU A 325 1.46 13.08 -3.21
CA GLU A 325 1.12 12.00 -2.29
C GLU A 325 2.33 11.51 -1.50
N THR A 326 3.52 11.48 -2.11
CA THR A 326 4.77 11.12 -1.41
C THR A 326 5.15 12.18 -0.37
N ILE A 327 4.95 13.46 -0.67
CA ILE A 327 5.16 14.54 0.30
C ILE A 327 4.19 14.39 1.47
N ALA A 328 2.89 14.19 1.21
CA ALA A 328 1.90 13.99 2.27
C ALA A 328 2.24 12.77 3.16
N LEU A 329 2.67 11.67 2.56
CA LEU A 329 3.17 10.50 3.27
C LEU A 329 4.37 10.84 4.17
N LEU A 330 5.34 11.61 3.69
CA LEU A 330 6.49 12.01 4.50
C LEU A 330 6.10 12.94 5.65
N PHE A 331 5.16 13.86 5.44
CA PHE A 331 4.63 14.71 6.52
C PHE A 331 3.88 13.88 7.58
N GLU A 332 3.09 12.89 7.16
CA GLU A 332 2.44 11.93 8.07
C GLU A 332 3.49 11.17 8.91
N LEU A 333 4.50 10.59 8.25
CA LEU A 333 5.57 9.86 8.93
C LEU A 333 6.41 10.75 9.86
N ALA A 334 6.65 12.00 9.47
CA ALA A 334 7.37 12.97 10.29
C ALA A 334 6.58 13.32 11.56
N ARG A 335 5.28 13.60 11.43
CA ARG A 335 4.40 13.93 12.56
C ARG A 335 4.16 12.77 13.51
N ASP A 336 4.10 11.54 12.99
CA ASP A 336 4.00 10.33 13.80
C ASP A 336 5.30 10.05 14.60
N MET A 337 6.38 10.75 14.28
CA MET A 337 7.64 10.70 15.02
C MET A 337 7.85 11.90 15.94
N ASP A 338 7.44 13.08 15.47
CA ASP A 338 7.60 14.37 16.13
C ASP A 338 6.37 15.22 15.81
N THR A 339 5.47 15.38 16.78
CA THR A 339 4.20 16.09 16.58
C THR A 339 4.40 17.56 16.25
N ASP A 340 5.54 18.13 16.65
CA ASP A 340 5.91 19.52 16.43
C ASP A 340 6.84 19.66 15.22
N PHE A 341 6.79 18.72 14.28
CA PHE A 341 7.60 18.73 13.08
C PHE A 341 7.38 20.01 12.25
N GLU A 342 8.47 20.76 12.05
CA GLU A 342 8.51 21.97 11.23
C GLU A 342 9.34 21.74 9.95
N PHE A 343 8.97 22.44 8.88
CA PHE A 343 9.67 22.40 7.60
C PHE A 343 9.99 23.81 7.11
N ASP A 344 11.28 24.12 6.96
CA ASP A 344 11.75 25.46 6.57
C ASP A 344 11.16 25.97 5.24
N GLY A 345 10.82 25.07 4.31
CA GLY A 345 10.22 25.39 3.00
C GLY A 345 8.70 25.36 2.97
N TRP A 346 8.05 25.49 4.13
CA TRP A 346 6.60 25.33 4.28
C TRP A 346 5.78 26.24 3.37
N ASP A 347 6.03 27.55 3.41
CA ASP A 347 5.24 28.52 2.65
C ASP A 347 5.30 28.26 1.14
N GLU A 348 6.51 28.05 0.61
CA GLU A 348 6.72 27.73 -0.82
C GLU A 348 6.02 26.42 -1.21
N LEU A 349 6.05 25.42 -0.34
CA LEU A 349 5.36 24.15 -0.59
C LEU A 349 3.84 24.34 -0.62
N CYS A 350 3.27 25.03 0.37
CA CYS A 350 1.84 25.29 0.42
C CYS A 350 1.35 26.09 -0.78
N ASP A 351 2.11 27.10 -1.23
CA ASP A 351 1.80 27.86 -2.45
C ASP A 351 1.74 26.95 -3.69
N LYS A 352 2.72 26.05 -3.86
CA LYS A 352 2.75 25.09 -4.97
C LYS A 352 1.58 24.11 -4.91
N LEU A 353 1.29 23.56 -3.73
CA LEU A 353 0.19 22.62 -3.54
C LEU A 353 -1.17 23.29 -3.79
N ASN A 354 -1.37 24.51 -3.31
CA ASN A 354 -2.59 25.30 -3.51
C ASN A 354 -2.79 25.66 -4.99
N ALA A 355 -1.71 26.05 -5.69
CA ALA A 355 -1.77 26.29 -7.14
C ALA A 355 -2.22 25.04 -7.93
N LEU A 356 -1.77 23.85 -7.53
CA LEU A 356 -2.17 22.59 -8.16
C LEU A 356 -3.59 22.14 -7.76
N ALA A 357 -4.03 22.45 -6.53
CA ALA A 357 -5.39 22.20 -6.04
C ALA A 357 -6.45 23.10 -6.73
N THR A 358 -6.04 24.29 -7.18
CA THR A 358 -6.88 25.28 -7.87
C THR A 358 -6.60 25.40 -9.37
N ASP A 359 -5.82 24.46 -9.95
CA ASP A 359 -5.30 24.54 -11.33
C ASP A 359 -6.36 24.94 -12.37
N CYS A 360 -6.12 26.11 -12.96
CA CYS A 360 -6.95 26.76 -13.98
C CYS A 360 -6.30 26.76 -15.37
N ASN A 361 -5.16 26.09 -15.56
CA ASN A 361 -4.39 26.12 -16.81
C ASN A 361 -5.21 25.58 -17.99
N LYS A 362 -5.47 26.44 -18.99
CA LYS A 362 -6.31 26.11 -20.15
C LYS A 362 -5.66 25.07 -21.08
N HIS A 363 -4.35 24.93 -21.06
CA HIS A 363 -3.59 24.03 -21.93
C HIS A 363 -3.53 22.58 -21.42
N ARG A 364 -4.01 22.30 -20.20
CA ARG A 364 -4.12 20.93 -19.68
C ARG A 364 -5.48 20.30 -19.99
N ALA A 365 -5.51 18.99 -20.20
CA ALA A 365 -6.73 18.22 -20.42
C ALA A 365 -7.73 18.38 -19.25
N LYS A 366 -9.03 18.35 -19.57
CA LYS A 366 -10.10 18.56 -18.57
C LYS A 366 -10.14 17.45 -17.53
N THR A 367 -9.95 16.20 -17.95
CA THR A 367 -9.87 15.00 -17.10
C THR A 367 -8.70 15.08 -16.13
N ASP A 368 -7.51 15.40 -16.64
CA ASP A 368 -6.28 15.52 -15.85
C ASP A 368 -6.40 16.60 -14.79
N LYS A 369 -6.92 17.78 -15.15
CA LYS A 369 -7.18 18.86 -14.19
C LYS A 369 -8.16 18.44 -13.10
N ARG A 370 -9.23 17.69 -13.44
CA ARG A 370 -10.19 17.22 -12.45
C ARG A 370 -9.52 16.25 -11.46
N LYS A 371 -8.75 15.29 -11.97
CA LYS A 371 -7.99 14.33 -11.16
C LYS A 371 -6.98 15.04 -10.25
N GLN A 372 -6.13 15.89 -10.85
CA GLN A 372 -5.13 16.65 -10.12
C GLN A 372 -5.74 17.50 -9.01
N ARG A 373 -6.73 18.35 -9.32
CA ARG A 373 -7.36 19.20 -8.30
C ARG A 373 -8.00 18.38 -7.17
N SER A 374 -8.52 17.19 -7.46
CA SER A 374 -9.04 16.31 -6.40
C SER A 374 -7.93 15.89 -5.47
N VAL A 375 -6.88 15.27 -6.02
CA VAL A 375 -5.76 14.75 -5.22
C VAL A 375 -5.07 15.88 -4.45
N PHE A 376 -4.81 17.03 -5.09
CA PHE A 376 -4.08 18.12 -4.45
C PHE A 376 -4.88 18.85 -3.37
N ARG A 377 -6.22 18.80 -3.38
CA ARG A 377 -7.00 19.24 -2.22
C ARG A 377 -6.79 18.35 -1.01
N ASP A 378 -6.70 17.03 -1.23
CA ASP A 378 -6.49 16.07 -0.15
C ASP A 378 -5.03 16.12 0.34
N VAL A 379 -4.06 16.23 -0.56
CA VAL A 379 -2.64 16.43 -0.24
C VAL A 379 -2.43 17.73 0.52
N LEU A 380 -3.02 18.85 0.08
CA LEU A 380 -2.87 20.14 0.76
C LEU A 380 -3.38 20.05 2.20
N LYS A 381 -4.55 19.44 2.43
CA LYS A 381 -5.07 19.21 3.79
C LYS A 381 -4.20 18.28 4.62
N GLY A 382 -3.69 17.20 4.03
CA GLY A 382 -2.78 16.29 4.71
C GLY A 382 -1.47 16.96 5.11
N VAL A 383 -0.96 17.86 4.26
CA VAL A 383 0.22 18.66 4.58
C VAL A 383 -0.11 19.74 5.59
N GLU A 384 -1.18 20.53 5.47
CA GLU A 384 -1.50 21.65 6.37
C GLU A 384 -2.00 21.21 7.75
N GLU A 385 -2.98 20.30 7.78
CA GLU A 385 -3.76 19.96 8.96
C GLU A 385 -3.39 18.59 9.54
N GLY A 386 -2.63 17.78 8.79
CA GLY A 386 -2.42 16.37 9.12
C GLY A 386 -3.67 15.51 8.94
N ASP A 387 -4.68 16.01 8.23
CA ASP A 387 -5.94 15.31 7.99
C ASP A 387 -5.84 14.34 6.81
N PHE A 388 -6.59 13.24 6.87
CA PHE A 388 -6.74 12.29 5.79
C PHE A 388 -8.23 11.99 5.57
N GLN A 389 -8.69 12.14 4.32
CA GLN A 389 -10.07 11.80 3.97
C GLN A 389 -10.27 10.29 3.99
N SER A 390 -10.81 9.75 5.10
CA SER A 390 -10.93 8.31 5.25
C SER A 390 -11.84 7.68 4.20
N GLU A 391 -11.38 6.60 3.58
CA GLU A 391 -12.12 5.80 2.61
C GLU A 391 -12.50 4.46 3.22
N THR A 392 -13.70 3.94 2.93
CA THR A 392 -14.14 2.63 3.42
C THR A 392 -14.28 1.64 2.28
N ILE A 393 -13.51 0.56 2.35
CA ILE A 393 -13.58 -0.57 1.43
C ILE A 393 -14.41 -1.67 2.07
N ARG A 394 -15.43 -2.15 1.35
CA ARG A 394 -16.30 -3.23 1.80
C ARG A 394 -16.00 -4.49 1.01
N PHE A 395 -15.79 -5.61 1.71
CA PHE A 395 -15.51 -6.91 1.11
C PHE A 395 -16.21 -7.99 1.93
N GLY A 396 -17.08 -8.77 1.29
CA GLY A 396 -17.91 -9.74 2.00
C GLY A 396 -18.77 -9.06 3.07
N THR A 397 -18.66 -9.53 4.31
CA THR A 397 -19.30 -8.96 5.51
C THR A 397 -18.43 -7.94 6.25
N GLU A 398 -17.17 -7.83 5.86
CA GLU A 398 -16.16 -7.02 6.54
C GLU A 398 -15.98 -5.66 5.84
N ARG A 399 -15.33 -4.74 6.57
CA ARG A 399 -14.97 -3.42 6.07
C ARG A 399 -13.57 -3.06 6.55
N MET A 400 -12.78 -2.49 5.66
CA MET A 400 -11.50 -1.86 5.98
C MET A 400 -11.61 -0.36 5.75
N THR A 401 -11.09 0.43 6.69
CA THR A 401 -10.89 1.86 6.51
C THR A 401 -9.47 2.12 6.03
N ILE A 402 -9.32 2.93 5.00
CA ILE A 402 -8.06 3.59 4.65
C ILE A 402 -8.15 4.97 5.28
N ASP A 403 -7.33 5.21 6.28
CA ASP A 403 -7.35 6.39 7.14
C ASP A 403 -6.00 7.11 7.23
N SER A 404 -5.01 6.65 6.44
CA SER A 404 -3.68 7.23 6.39
C SER A 404 -3.03 7.10 5.02
N TRP A 405 -2.05 7.97 4.73
CA TRP A 405 -1.24 7.91 3.51
C TRP A 405 -0.40 6.64 3.45
N VAL A 406 0.13 6.16 4.57
CA VAL A 406 0.82 4.87 4.68
C VAL A 406 -0.09 3.73 4.21
N ARG A 407 -1.33 3.69 4.72
CA ARG A 407 -2.30 2.63 4.41
C ARG A 407 -2.79 2.73 2.97
N LYS A 408 -3.02 3.95 2.47
CA LYS A 408 -3.39 4.23 1.08
C LYS A 408 -2.32 3.74 0.10
N ARG A 409 -1.05 4.13 0.29
CA ARG A 409 0.06 3.75 -0.59
C ARG A 409 0.25 2.24 -0.64
N THR A 410 0.16 1.59 0.51
CA THR A 410 0.26 0.13 0.63
C THR A 410 -0.89 -0.57 -0.09
N TYR A 411 -2.13 -0.11 0.11
CA TYR A 411 -3.31 -0.63 -0.57
C TYR A 411 -3.24 -0.48 -2.09
N ASP A 412 -2.89 0.70 -2.58
CA ASP A 412 -2.77 0.98 -4.01
C ASP A 412 -1.73 0.07 -4.67
N ALA A 413 -0.61 -0.19 -3.99
CA ALA A 413 0.43 -1.10 -4.48
C ALA A 413 -0.07 -2.55 -4.61
N PHE A 414 -0.78 -3.10 -3.62
CA PHE A 414 -1.37 -4.44 -3.76
C PHE A 414 -2.46 -4.48 -4.84
N ARG A 415 -3.33 -3.46 -4.87
CA ARG A 415 -4.42 -3.36 -5.82
C ARG A 415 -3.92 -3.30 -7.27
N GLU A 416 -2.76 -2.70 -7.54
CA GLU A 416 -2.15 -2.64 -8.86
C GLU A 416 -1.91 -4.03 -9.47
N PHE A 417 -1.52 -5.02 -8.64
CA PHE A 417 -1.19 -6.38 -9.11
C PHE A 417 -2.35 -7.36 -8.94
N VAL A 418 -3.07 -7.30 -7.82
CA VAL A 418 -4.19 -8.22 -7.52
C VAL A 418 -5.46 -7.83 -8.29
N GLY A 419 -5.63 -6.54 -8.59
CA GLY A 419 -6.75 -6.05 -9.40
C GLY A 419 -8.12 -6.42 -8.85
N SER A 420 -8.94 -7.09 -9.67
CA SER A 420 -10.31 -7.47 -9.30
C SER A 420 -10.38 -8.49 -8.16
N GLY A 421 -9.31 -9.26 -7.91
CA GLY A 421 -9.26 -10.21 -6.80
C GLY A 421 -8.98 -9.58 -5.44
N MET A 422 -8.74 -8.27 -5.35
CA MET A 422 -8.35 -7.61 -4.10
C MET A 422 -9.34 -7.86 -2.96
N ASN A 423 -10.64 -7.85 -3.24
CA ASN A 423 -11.67 -8.15 -2.24
C ASN A 423 -11.60 -9.58 -1.70
N TYR A 424 -11.23 -10.55 -2.53
CA TYR A 424 -11.07 -11.94 -2.10
C TYR A 424 -9.78 -12.11 -1.28
N HIS A 425 -8.69 -11.46 -1.70
CA HIS A 425 -7.45 -11.45 -0.94
C HIS A 425 -7.60 -10.77 0.42
N LEU A 426 -8.35 -9.66 0.53
CA LEU A 426 -8.69 -9.06 1.82
C LEU A 426 -9.50 -10.00 2.73
N GLN A 427 -10.32 -10.89 2.17
CA GLN A 427 -11.13 -11.84 2.95
C GLN A 427 -10.31 -13.03 3.45
N ALA A 428 -9.42 -13.57 2.62
CA ALA A 428 -8.88 -14.90 2.83
C ALA A 428 -7.35 -15.01 2.78
N ASN A 429 -6.62 -14.07 2.17
CA ASN A 429 -5.16 -14.16 2.10
C ASN A 429 -4.57 -13.70 3.43
N GLU A 430 -4.01 -14.64 4.20
CA GLU A 430 -3.49 -14.38 5.54
C GLU A 430 -2.45 -13.26 5.56
N PHE A 431 -1.55 -13.23 4.57
CA PHE A 431 -0.52 -12.20 4.47
C PHE A 431 -1.13 -10.80 4.27
N ILE A 432 -2.04 -10.63 3.30
CA ILE A 432 -2.71 -9.34 3.06
C ILE A 432 -3.54 -8.92 4.28
N ARG A 433 -4.20 -9.87 4.95
CA ARG A 433 -4.94 -9.59 6.18
C ARG A 433 -4.04 -9.13 7.32
N ASP A 434 -2.86 -9.72 7.47
CA ASP A 434 -1.87 -9.30 8.45
C ASP A 434 -1.32 -7.90 8.13
N VAL A 435 -1.03 -7.60 6.86
CA VAL A 435 -0.58 -6.26 6.42
C VAL A 435 -1.59 -5.17 6.77
N PHE A 436 -2.89 -5.45 6.63
CA PHE A 436 -3.96 -4.50 6.96
C PHE A 436 -4.58 -4.70 8.34
N GLU A 437 -3.98 -5.54 9.19
CA GLU A 437 -4.43 -5.83 10.56
C GLU A 437 -5.92 -6.23 10.66
N LEU A 438 -6.42 -6.99 9.67
CA LEU A 438 -7.83 -7.43 9.59
C LEU A 438 -8.12 -8.64 10.50
N GLY A 439 -7.10 -9.23 11.12
CA GLY A 439 -7.22 -10.48 11.89
C GLY A 439 -7.32 -11.71 10.99
N PRO A 440 -7.55 -12.91 11.56
CA PRO A 440 -7.64 -14.14 10.78
C PRO A 440 -8.82 -14.13 9.80
N PRO A 441 -8.76 -14.86 8.68
CA PRO A 441 -9.87 -15.02 7.75
C PRO A 441 -11.17 -15.42 8.46
N MET A 442 -12.26 -14.70 8.18
CA MET A 442 -13.56 -15.04 8.72
C MET A 442 -14.15 -16.23 7.94
N LEU A 443 -14.22 -17.40 8.58
CA LEU A 443 -14.94 -18.55 8.05
C LEU A 443 -16.44 -18.36 8.34
N VAL A 444 -17.15 -17.67 7.45
CA VAL A 444 -18.61 -17.51 7.56
C VAL A 444 -19.26 -18.49 6.59
N ASP A 445 -19.96 -19.49 7.12
CA ASP A 445 -20.71 -20.42 6.27
C ASP A 445 -21.90 -19.73 5.58
N SER A 446 -22.39 -20.33 4.50
CA SER A 446 -23.49 -19.78 3.70
C SER A 446 -24.77 -19.57 4.52
N ALA A 447 -24.99 -20.40 5.55
CA ALA A 447 -26.12 -20.28 6.47
C ALA A 447 -26.02 -19.03 7.36
N THR A 448 -24.84 -18.76 7.91
CA THR A 448 -24.54 -17.59 8.75
C THR A 448 -24.56 -16.32 7.90
N MET A 449 -24.06 -16.36 6.66
CA MET A 449 -24.19 -15.25 5.70
C MET A 449 -25.65 -14.90 5.41
N LYS A 450 -26.54 -15.91 5.29
CA LYS A 450 -27.98 -15.70 5.13
C LYS A 450 -28.62 -15.14 6.40
N ALA A 451 -28.20 -15.60 7.58
CA ALA A 451 -28.69 -15.10 8.87
C ALA A 451 -28.25 -13.65 9.17
N MET A 452 -27.07 -13.24 8.69
CA MET A 452 -26.55 -11.86 8.80
C MET A 452 -27.24 -10.87 7.85
N LYS A 453 -28.04 -11.34 6.88
CA LYS A 453 -28.78 -10.43 5.98
C LYS A 453 -29.89 -9.73 6.76
N ILE A 454 -29.71 -8.44 6.99
CA ILE A 454 -30.76 -7.55 7.50
C ILE A 454 -32.00 -7.69 6.60
N PRO A 455 -33.17 -8.04 7.17
CA PRO A 455 -34.43 -8.16 6.44
C PRO A 455 -34.72 -6.93 5.60
N ARG A 456 -35.33 -7.12 4.42
CA ARG A 456 -35.65 -6.02 3.49
C ARG A 456 -36.43 -4.89 4.17
N PHE A 457 -37.37 -5.24 5.05
CA PHE A 457 -38.17 -4.29 5.82
C PHE A 457 -37.31 -3.42 6.75
N GLU A 458 -36.42 -4.05 7.51
CA GLU A 458 -35.54 -3.34 8.45
C GLU A 458 -34.54 -2.45 7.71
N ARG A 459 -33.98 -2.92 6.58
CA ARG A 459 -33.14 -2.10 5.71
C ARG A 459 -33.90 -0.90 5.15
N HIS A 460 -35.15 -1.08 4.74
CA HIS A 460 -36.01 0.01 4.27
C HIS A 460 -36.28 1.03 5.37
N LEU A 461 -36.58 0.58 6.59
CA LEU A 461 -36.80 1.45 7.74
C LEU A 461 -35.53 2.24 8.10
N HIS A 462 -34.38 1.58 8.16
CA HIS A 462 -33.10 2.23 8.41
C HIS A 462 -32.77 3.28 7.33
N ASN A 463 -32.95 2.94 6.06
CA ASN A 463 -32.71 3.87 4.95
C ASN A 463 -33.70 5.04 4.97
N SER A 464 -34.97 4.80 5.31
CA SER A 464 -36.01 5.84 5.45
C SER A 464 -35.69 6.79 6.61
N ALA A 465 -35.29 6.25 7.76
CA ALA A 465 -34.85 7.04 8.91
C ALA A 465 -33.60 7.89 8.57
N ALA A 466 -32.58 7.29 7.94
CA ALA A 466 -31.39 8.00 7.48
C ALA A 466 -31.70 9.07 6.42
N PHE A 467 -32.63 8.80 5.49
CA PHE A 467 -33.08 9.77 4.49
C PHE A 467 -33.83 10.94 5.15
N LYS A 468 -34.74 10.68 6.08
CA LYS A 468 -35.48 11.70 6.84
C LYS A 468 -34.52 12.56 7.67
N ALA A 469 -33.55 11.94 8.35
CA ALA A 469 -32.52 12.63 9.12
C ALA A 469 -31.66 13.55 8.22
N ARG A 470 -31.16 13.03 7.08
CA ARG A 470 -30.41 13.83 6.09
C ARG A 470 -31.25 15.00 5.55
N THR A 471 -32.54 14.76 5.27
CA THR A 471 -33.46 15.79 4.76
C THR A 471 -33.67 16.90 5.79
N LYS A 472 -33.91 16.54 7.05
CA LYS A 472 -34.07 17.50 8.17
C LYS A 472 -32.79 18.26 8.48
N ALA A 473 -31.62 17.62 8.36
CA ALA A 473 -30.34 18.29 8.52
C ALA A 473 -30.08 19.29 7.40
N ARG A 474 -30.34 18.91 6.14
CA ARG A 474 -30.12 19.78 4.96
C ARG A 474 -31.13 20.91 4.85
N SER A 475 -32.39 20.72 5.28
CA SER A 475 -33.41 21.78 5.22
C SER A 475 -33.01 23.03 6.00
N LYS A 476 -32.30 22.87 7.14
CA LYS A 476 -31.74 23.99 7.93
C LYS A 476 -30.75 24.87 7.15
N PHE A 477 -30.16 24.36 6.08
CA PHE A 477 -29.13 25.06 5.30
C PHE A 477 -29.58 25.36 3.86
N ARG A 478 -30.79 24.96 3.46
CA ARG A 478 -31.32 25.20 2.11
C ARG A 478 -31.72 26.66 1.88
N ASP A 479 -32.16 27.35 2.93
CA ASP A 479 -32.66 28.73 2.82
C ASP A 479 -31.55 29.79 2.78
N LYS A 480 -30.27 29.39 2.86
CA LYS A 480 -29.11 30.31 2.81
C LYS A 480 -28.94 31.11 1.51
N ARG A 481 -29.69 30.77 0.45
CA ARG A 481 -29.64 31.45 -0.85
C ARG A 481 -31.01 31.99 -1.29
N VAL A 482 -32.00 31.97 -0.40
CA VAL A 482 -33.29 32.59 -0.69
C VAL A 482 -33.10 34.08 -0.46
N ASP A 483 -33.27 34.89 -1.51
CA ASP A 483 -33.40 36.34 -1.38
C ASP A 483 -34.67 36.59 -0.57
N VAL A 484 -34.51 36.74 0.75
CA VAL A 484 -35.57 37.24 1.61
C VAL A 484 -35.62 38.74 1.34
N GLY A 485 -36.31 39.12 0.26
CA GLY A 485 -36.63 40.51 0.00
C GLY A 485 -37.35 41.07 1.22
N GLU A 486 -36.75 42.07 1.86
CA GLU A 486 -37.44 42.91 2.84
C GLU A 486 -38.61 43.58 2.09
N PHE A 487 -39.83 43.13 2.40
CA PHE A 487 -41.07 43.82 2.01
C PHE A 487 -41.53 44.71 3.14
#